data_AF-A0A2U2X8F7-F1
#
_entry.id   AF-A0A2U2X8F7-F1
#
_cell.length_a   1.000
_cell.length_b   1.000
_cell.length_c   1.000
_cell.angle_alpha   90.00
_cell.angle_beta   90.00
_cell.angle_gamma   90.00
#
_symmetry.space_group_name_H-M   'P 1'
#
loop_
_entity.id
_entity.type
_entity.pdbx_description
1 polymer ?
#
loop_
_entity_poly.entity_id
_entity_poly.type
_entity_poly.pdbx_seq_one_letter_code
_entity_poly.pdbx_strand_id
1 'polypeptide(L)'
;MYRSIVSVFLSVMFLAFLIAPTVIILIDNKVDVSIFYTCNEEEEKKGQEKEKDKELLCYEFLKSIHYIDLNETELDLAYFSKKYKKPHLYLISPPPELI
;
A
#
# COMPACT_ATOMS: atom_id res chain seq x y z
N MET A 1 12.79 6.86 -40.80
CA MET A 1 11.47 6.65 -40.16
C MET A 1 11.54 5.82 -38.88
N TYR A 2 12.29 4.73 -38.83
CA TYR A 2 12.42 3.92 -37.59
C TYR A 2 13.04 4.69 -36.41
N ARG A 3 14.08 5.50 -36.66
CA ARG A 3 14.75 6.31 -35.64
C ARG A 3 13.82 7.30 -34.94
N SER A 4 12.91 7.94 -35.68
CA SER A 4 11.93 8.87 -35.11
C SER A 4 10.83 8.15 -34.34
N ILE A 5 10.41 6.96 -34.78
CA ILE A 5 9.46 6.10 -34.06
C ILE A 5 10.02 5.67 -32.70
N VAL A 6 11.29 5.26 -32.65
CA VAL A 6 11.94 4.89 -31.39
C VAL A 6 12.05 6.09 -30.46
N SER A 7 12.38 7.27 -31.00
CA SER A 7 12.45 8.50 -30.21
C SER A 7 11.09 8.91 -29.64
N VAL A 8 10.03 8.84 -30.43
CA VAL A 8 8.66 9.13 -29.97
C VAL A 8 8.22 8.11 -28.93
N PHE A 9 8.46 6.82 -29.16
CA PHE A 9 8.14 5.76 -28.19
C PHE A 9 8.81 5.99 -26.84
N LEU A 10 10.12 6.27 -26.85
CA LEU A 10 10.87 6.53 -25.61
C LEU A 10 10.36 7.80 -24.91
N SER A 11 10.03 8.84 -25.68
CA SER A 11 9.48 10.08 -25.11
C SER A 11 8.11 9.87 -24.47
N VAL A 12 7.24 9.05 -25.08
CA VAL A 12 5.93 8.70 -24.52
C VAL A 12 6.09 7.84 -23.27
N MET A 13 7.01 6.87 -23.27
CA MET A 13 7.31 6.06 -22.09
C MET A 13 7.80 6.92 -20.92
N PHE A 14 8.70 7.86 -21.18
CA PHE A 14 9.21 8.78 -20.16
C PHE A 14 8.12 9.69 -19.62
N LEU A 15 7.26 10.21 -20.50
CA LEU A 15 6.12 11.03 -20.10
C LEU A 15 5.14 10.24 -19.22
N ALA A 16 4.83 8.99 -19.60
CA ALA A 16 3.96 8.11 -18.85
C ALA A 16 4.50 7.84 -17.43
N PHE A 17 5.81 7.62 -17.31
CA PHE A 17 6.46 7.42 -16.01
C PHE A 17 6.39 8.66 -15.11
N LEU A 18 6.59 9.85 -15.69
CA LEU A 18 6.50 11.13 -14.97
C LEU A 18 5.09 11.39 -14.41
N ILE A 19 4.05 11.11 -15.20
CA ILE A 19 2.67 11.39 -14.79
C ILE A 19 2.05 10.26 -13.94
N ALA A 20 2.66 9.07 -13.93
CA ALA A 20 2.12 7.88 -13.25
C ALA A 20 1.66 8.14 -11.80
N PRO A 21 2.48 8.66 -10.86
CA PRO A 21 2.03 8.89 -9.49
C PRO A 21 0.89 9.92 -9.41
N THR A 22 0.87 10.90 -10.32
CA THR A 22 -0.19 11.93 -10.37
C THR A 22 -1.53 11.33 -10.82
N VAL A 23 -1.50 10.44 -11.82
CA VAL A 23 -2.70 9.76 -12.32
C VAL A 23 -3.24 8.76 -11.29
N ILE A 24 -2.35 8.06 -10.57
CA ILE A 24 -2.75 7.12 -9.51
C ILE A 24 -3.50 7.84 -8.39
N ILE A 25 -2.98 8.97 -7.90
CA ILE A 25 -3.64 9.79 -6.87
C ILE A 25 -4.98 10.34 -7.35
N LEU A 26 -5.10 10.66 -8.64
CA LEU A 26 -6.33 11.19 -9.23
C LEU A 26 -7.46 10.14 -9.23
N ILE A 27 -7.14 8.87 -9.42
CA ILE A 27 -8.11 7.76 -9.46
C ILE A 27 -8.51 7.35 -8.05
N ASP A 28 -7.55 7.20 -7.14
CA ASP A 28 -7.80 6.84 -5.75
C ASP A 28 -6.82 7.55 -4.81
N ASN A 29 -7.37 8.36 -3.91
CA ASN A 29 -6.61 9.16 -2.95
C ASN A 29 -6.07 8.35 -1.76
N LYS A 30 -6.42 7.06 -1.65
CA LYS A 30 -5.93 6.17 -0.59
C LYS A 30 -4.70 5.37 -0.98
N VAL A 31 -4.31 5.39 -2.26
CA VAL A 31 -3.15 4.65 -2.74
C VAL A 31 -1.87 5.35 -2.28
N ASP A 32 -0.98 4.59 -1.64
CA ASP A 32 0.32 5.09 -1.20
C ASP A 32 1.28 5.22 -2.39
N VAL A 33 1.62 6.46 -2.73
CA VAL A 33 2.57 6.82 -3.80
C VAL A 33 3.93 7.26 -3.26
N SER A 34 4.16 7.18 -1.95
CA SER A 34 5.41 7.63 -1.31
C SER A 34 6.65 6.94 -1.90
N ILE A 35 6.52 5.68 -2.30
CA ILE A 35 7.58 4.87 -2.93
C ILE A 35 8.11 5.51 -4.22
N PHE A 36 7.24 6.10 -5.04
CA PHE A 36 7.68 6.77 -6.28
C PHE A 36 8.55 8.00 -6.00
N TYR A 37 8.30 8.69 -4.89
CA TYR A 37 9.06 9.88 -4.48
C TYR A 37 10.36 9.50 -3.75
N THR A 38 10.34 8.48 -2.90
CA THR A 38 11.53 8.01 -2.17
C THR A 38 12.56 7.37 -3.09
N CYS A 39 12.11 6.64 -4.13
CA CYS A 39 13.01 6.00 -5.09
C CYS A 39 13.81 7.04 -5.91
N ASN A 40 13.24 8.22 -6.17
CA ASN A 40 13.90 9.29 -6.92
C ASN A 40 14.92 10.08 -6.08
N GLU A 41 14.70 10.20 -4.76
CA GLU A 41 15.62 10.89 -3.84
C GLU A 41 16.91 10.10 -3.55
N GLU A 42 16.95 8.81 -3.89
CA GLU A 42 18.11 7.94 -3.62
C GLU A 42 19.27 8.09 -4.63
N GLU A 43 19.07 8.72 -5.79
CA GLU A 43 20.17 8.98 -6.73
C GLU A 43 21.19 10.00 -6.19
N GLU A 44 20.78 10.94 -5.33
CA GLU A 44 21.69 11.92 -4.70
C GLU A 44 22.51 11.32 -3.53
N LYS A 45 22.09 10.19 -2.95
CA LYS A 45 22.74 9.56 -1.77
C LYS A 45 23.74 8.46 -2.15
N LYS A 46 24.37 8.57 -3.32
CA LYS A 46 25.30 7.56 -3.88
C LYS A 46 26.66 7.44 -3.15
N GLY A 47 26.79 8.02 -1.96
CA GLY A 47 28.04 8.03 -1.17
C GLY A 47 28.05 7.12 0.06
N GLN A 48 26.94 6.49 0.48
CA GLN A 48 26.91 5.70 1.72
C GLN A 48 26.18 4.36 1.54
N GLU A 49 27.00 3.31 1.47
CA GLU A 49 26.74 1.90 1.80
C GLU A 49 25.31 1.52 2.21
N LYS A 50 24.40 1.31 1.24
CA LYS A 50 23.08 0.65 1.45
C LYS A 50 22.62 -0.17 0.26
N GLU A 51 23.53 -0.89 -0.39
CA GLU A 51 23.18 -1.66 -1.60
C GLU A 51 22.34 -2.92 -1.29
N LYS A 52 22.51 -3.51 -0.11
CA LYS A 52 21.81 -4.76 0.28
C LYS A 52 20.34 -4.58 0.66
N ASP A 53 19.96 -3.42 1.21
CA ASP A 53 18.57 -3.15 1.60
C ASP A 53 17.68 -2.82 0.38
N LYS A 54 18.29 -2.37 -0.73
CA LYS A 54 17.62 -1.97 -1.97
C LYS A 54 17.04 -3.14 -2.74
N GLU A 55 17.78 -4.26 -2.81
CA GLU A 55 17.27 -5.49 -3.41
C GLU A 55 16.07 -6.04 -2.64
N LEU A 56 16.07 -5.89 -1.30
CA LEU A 56 15.00 -6.36 -0.43
C LEU A 56 13.72 -5.53 -0.59
N LEU A 57 13.82 -4.19 -0.66
CA LEU A 57 12.67 -3.30 -0.90
C LEU A 57 12.06 -3.50 -2.30
N CYS A 58 12.90 -3.67 -3.33
CA CYS A 58 12.41 -3.92 -4.69
C CYS A 58 11.78 -5.31 -4.81
N TYR A 59 12.36 -6.32 -4.15
CA TYR A 59 11.76 -7.65 -4.03
C TYR A 59 10.43 -7.62 -3.27
N GLU A 60 10.32 -6.84 -2.20
CA GLU A 60 9.10 -6.69 -1.41
C GLU A 60 8.01 -5.94 -2.18
N PHE A 61 8.38 -4.97 -3.03
CA PHE A 61 7.47 -4.32 -3.97
C PHE A 61 6.99 -5.27 -5.08
N LEU A 62 7.89 -6.03 -5.71
CA LEU A 62 7.54 -7.03 -6.72
C LEU A 62 6.67 -8.14 -6.13
N LYS A 63 6.95 -8.53 -4.88
CA LYS A 63 6.11 -9.43 -4.08
C LYS A 63 4.75 -8.78 -3.83
N SER A 64 4.69 -7.53 -3.37
CA SER A 64 3.44 -6.80 -3.17
C SER A 64 2.56 -6.76 -4.42
N ILE A 65 3.13 -6.47 -5.60
CA ILE A 65 2.42 -6.55 -6.89
C ILE A 65 1.88 -7.96 -7.16
N HIS A 66 2.66 -9.01 -6.84
CA HIS A 66 2.21 -10.40 -6.98
C HIS A 66 1.12 -10.79 -5.96
N TYR A 67 1.05 -10.10 -4.82
CA TYR A 67 0.00 -10.23 -3.80
C TYR A 67 -1.23 -9.34 -4.04
N ILE A 68 -1.23 -8.49 -5.08
CA ILE A 68 -2.46 -7.91 -5.64
C ILE A 68 -3.14 -9.05 -6.43
N ASP A 69 -3.50 -10.10 -5.71
CA ASP A 69 -4.46 -11.08 -6.15
C ASP A 69 -5.82 -10.37 -6.16
N LEU A 70 -6.48 -10.40 -7.31
CA LEU A 70 -7.82 -9.85 -7.56
C LEU A 70 -8.91 -10.64 -6.81
N ASN A 71 -8.69 -10.94 -5.53
CA ASN A 71 -9.71 -11.45 -4.63
C ASN A 71 -10.40 -10.28 -3.94
N GLU A 72 -11.12 -9.49 -4.74
CA GLU A 72 -12.36 -8.85 -4.26
C GLU A 72 -13.42 -9.95 -4.08
N THR A 73 -13.21 -10.85 -3.12
CA THR A 73 -14.26 -11.76 -2.67
C THR A 73 -14.65 -11.35 -1.26
N GLU A 74 -15.73 -10.56 -1.24
CA GLU A 74 -16.66 -10.36 -0.13
C GLU A 74 -16.00 -9.88 1.18
N LEU A 75 -15.86 -8.56 1.30
CA LEU A 75 -15.91 -7.93 2.61
C LEU A 75 -17.27 -8.24 3.23
N ASP A 76 -17.33 -9.34 3.98
CA ASP A 76 -18.43 -9.65 4.91
C ASP A 76 -18.37 -8.63 6.05
N LEU A 77 -18.74 -7.38 5.73
CA LEU A 77 -19.05 -6.32 6.68
C LEU A 77 -20.41 -6.66 7.30
N ALA A 78 -20.45 -7.80 7.99
CA ALA A 78 -21.60 -8.21 8.78
C ALA A 78 -21.84 -7.13 9.84
N TYR A 79 -22.89 -6.34 9.63
CA TYR A 79 -23.31 -5.31 10.56
C TYR A 79 -23.86 -5.98 11.83
N PHE A 80 -23.04 -6.07 12.87
CA PHE A 80 -23.49 -6.51 14.19
C PHE A 80 -24.02 -5.31 14.98
N SER A 81 -25.34 -5.11 14.97
CA SER A 81 -26.01 -4.15 15.87
C SER A 81 -25.81 -4.58 17.33
N LYS A 82 -24.89 -3.91 18.03
CA LYS A 82 -24.64 -4.07 19.47
C LYS A 82 -25.76 -3.44 20.32
N LYS A 83 -26.97 -4.02 20.24
CA LYS A 83 -28.12 -3.62 21.07
C LYS A 83 -28.08 -4.39 22.39
N TYR A 84 -27.08 -4.10 23.22
CA TYR A 84 -26.99 -4.72 24.55
C TYR A 84 -28.02 -4.09 25.49
N LYS A 85 -28.77 -4.93 26.21
CA LYS A 85 -29.56 -4.46 27.36
C LYS A 85 -28.59 -3.97 28.44
N LYS A 86 -28.92 -2.88 29.12
CA LYS A 86 -28.10 -2.37 30.23
C LYS A 86 -27.86 -3.52 31.23
N PRO A 87 -26.61 -3.91 31.52
CA PRO A 87 -26.35 -4.92 32.52
C PRO A 87 -26.83 -4.41 33.88
N HIS A 88 -27.40 -5.29 34.69
CA HIS A 88 -27.76 -4.96 36.05
C HIS A 88 -26.46 -4.76 36.84
N LEU A 89 -26.07 -3.50 37.04
CA LEU A 89 -24.82 -3.08 37.68
C LEU A 89 -24.73 -3.42 39.18
N TYR A 90 -25.81 -3.93 39.77
CA TYR A 90 -25.81 -4.44 41.14
C TYR A 90 -25.40 -5.92 41.16
N LEU A 91 -24.11 -6.18 40.92
CA LEU A 91 -23.51 -7.43 41.39
C LEU A 91 -23.38 -7.35 42.92
N ILE A 92 -24.38 -7.84 43.63
CA ILE A 92 -24.36 -8.04 45.09
C ILE A 92 -23.64 -9.33 45.50
N SER A 93 -23.17 -10.13 44.54
CA SER A 93 -22.50 -11.40 44.82
C SER A 93 -21.00 -11.20 44.98
N PRO A 94 -20.39 -11.65 46.09
CA PRO A 94 -18.94 -11.70 46.21
C PRO A 94 -18.35 -12.66 45.17
N PRO A 95 -17.09 -12.44 44.75
CA PRO A 95 -16.39 -13.35 43.84
C PRO A 95 -16.27 -14.76 44.45
N PRO A 96 -16.32 -15.82 43.62
CA PRO A 96 -16.17 -17.19 44.09
C PRO A 96 -14.80 -17.41 44.74
N GLU A 97 -14.75 -18.16 45.83
CA GLU A 97 -13.49 -18.64 46.40
C GLU A 97 -12.86 -19.64 45.43
N LEU A 98 -11.57 -19.45 45.12
CA LEU A 98 -10.79 -20.41 44.35
C LEU A 98 -10.61 -21.66 45.22
N ILE A 99 -11.17 -22.79 44.78
CA ILE A 99 -10.92 -24.11 45.35
C ILE A 99 -9.54 -24.60 44.93
#